data_AF-A0A6I9LCG3-F1
#
_entry.id   AF-A0A6I9LCG3-F1
#
_cell.length_a   1.000
_cell.length_b   1.000
_cell.length_c   1.000
_cell.angle_alpha   90.00
_cell.angle_beta   90.00
_cell.angle_gamma   90.00
#
_symmetry.space_group_name_H-M   'P 1'
#
loop_
_entity.id
_entity.type
_entity.pdbx_description
1 polymer ?
#
loop_
_entity_poly.entity_id
_entity_poly.type
_entity_poly.pdbx_seq_one_letter_code
_entity_poly.pdbx_strand_id
1 'polypeptide(L)'
;MSSARFDSADRSAWYMGPVSRQEAQTRLQGQRHGMFLVRDSSTCPGDYVLSVSENSRVSHYIINSLPNRRFKIGDQEFDHLPALLEFYKIHYLDTTTLIEPAPRLVTL
;
A
#
# COMPACT_ATOMS: atom_id res chain seq x y z
N MET A 1 19.86 5.94 4.40
CA MET A 1 18.82 6.17 5.41
C MET A 1 17.48 6.17 4.70
N SER A 2 16.48 5.41 5.18
CA SER A 2 15.15 5.41 4.57
C SER A 2 14.54 6.80 4.66
N SER A 3 13.88 7.26 3.60
CA SER A 3 13.08 8.50 3.60
C SER A 3 11.66 8.27 4.16
N ALA A 4 11.32 7.05 4.55
CA ALA A 4 9.99 6.68 5.02
C ALA A 4 9.63 7.36 6.34
N ARG A 5 8.39 7.87 6.42
CA ARG A 5 7.85 8.66 7.53
C ARG A 5 6.52 8.08 8.00
N PHE A 6 6.49 6.79 8.29
CA PHE A 6 5.29 6.14 8.82
C PHE A 6 5.64 4.96 9.71
N ASP A 7 4.76 4.67 10.66
CA ASP A 7 4.78 3.44 11.45
C ASP A 7 3.97 2.36 10.73
N SER A 8 4.62 1.24 10.37
CA SER A 8 3.94 0.12 9.72
C SER A 8 3.02 -0.63 10.67
N ALA A 9 3.24 -0.54 11.99
CA ALA A 9 2.38 -1.16 13.00
C ALA A 9 1.06 -0.40 13.17
N ASP A 10 1.05 0.91 12.87
CA ASP A 10 -0.18 1.71 12.89
C ASP A 10 -1.04 1.45 11.65
N ARG A 11 -1.82 0.36 11.71
CA ARG A 11 -2.79 0.01 10.68
C ARG A 11 -3.77 1.16 10.38
N SER A 12 -4.10 1.98 11.38
CA SER A 12 -5.02 3.09 11.19
C SER A 12 -4.43 4.19 10.28
N ALA A 13 -3.11 4.30 10.14
CA ALA A 13 -2.49 5.28 9.26
C ALA A 13 -2.57 4.90 7.78
N TRP A 14 -2.33 3.63 7.43
CA TRP A 14 -2.09 3.21 6.03
C TRP A 14 -3.19 2.33 5.42
N TYR A 15 -4.01 1.66 6.24
CA TYR A 15 -5.04 0.74 5.75
C TYR A 15 -6.40 1.41 5.60
N MET A 16 -6.81 1.70 4.37
CA MET A 16 -8.04 2.41 4.06
C MET A 16 -9.31 1.54 4.07
N GLY A 17 -9.18 0.21 4.21
CA GLY A 17 -10.33 -0.70 4.20
C GLY A 17 -10.99 -0.77 2.82
N PRO A 18 -12.34 -0.70 2.72
CA PRO A 18 -13.11 -0.96 1.50
C PRO A 18 -13.10 0.22 0.52
N VAL A 19 -11.90 0.74 0.20
CA VAL A 19 -11.71 1.77 -0.83
C VAL A 19 -11.65 1.11 -2.20
N SER A 20 -12.38 1.68 -3.16
CA SER A 20 -12.40 1.20 -4.54
C SER A 20 -11.10 1.52 -5.27
N ARG A 21 -10.82 0.84 -6.40
CA ARG A 21 -9.69 1.19 -7.27
C ARG A 21 -9.78 2.64 -7.77
N GLN A 22 -10.98 3.06 -8.16
CA GLN A 22 -11.22 4.42 -8.67
C GLN A 22 -10.95 5.47 -7.59
N GLU A 23 -11.45 5.24 -6.38
CA GLU A 23 -11.22 6.15 -5.27
C GLU A 23 -9.74 6.21 -4.85
N ALA A 24 -9.06 5.05 -4.80
CA ALA A 24 -7.62 5.02 -4.57
C ALA A 24 -6.85 5.81 -5.65
N GLN A 25 -7.28 5.71 -6.91
CA GLN A 25 -6.69 6.47 -8.00
C GLN A 25 -6.91 7.96 -7.82
N THR A 26 -8.14 8.40 -7.52
CA THR A 26 -8.44 9.82 -7.24
C THR A 26 -7.59 10.36 -6.08
N ARG A 27 -7.40 9.58 -5.00
CA ARG A 27 -6.62 10.00 -3.84
C ARG A 27 -5.11 10.11 -4.12
N LEU A 28 -4.57 9.26 -4.99
CA LEU A 28 -3.12 9.15 -5.22
C LEU A 28 -2.65 9.83 -6.52
N GLN A 29 -3.55 10.16 -7.44
CA GLN A 29 -3.20 10.79 -8.71
C GLN A 29 -2.58 12.17 -8.47
N GLY A 30 -1.39 12.40 -9.04
CA GLY A 30 -0.66 13.66 -8.89
C GLY A 30 -0.06 13.90 -7.50
N GLN A 31 -0.14 12.94 -6.59
CA GLN A 31 0.50 13.02 -5.28
C GLN A 31 2.02 12.81 -5.37
N ARG A 32 2.71 13.07 -4.25
CA ARG A 32 4.15 12.90 -4.15
C ARG A 32 4.54 11.44 -4.40
N HIS A 33 5.66 11.27 -5.11
CA HIS A 33 6.23 9.96 -5.40
C HIS A 33 6.45 9.17 -4.09
N GLY A 34 5.96 7.93 -4.01
CA GLY A 34 6.08 7.08 -2.82
C GLY A 34 4.94 7.25 -1.80
N MET A 35 3.95 8.11 -2.05
CA MET A 35 2.70 8.13 -1.28
C MET A 35 1.87 6.88 -1.58
N PHE A 36 1.31 6.24 -0.56
CA PHE A 36 0.61 4.96 -0.75
C PHE A 36 -0.63 4.77 0.13
N LEU A 37 -1.45 3.78 -0.18
CA LEU A 37 -2.46 3.25 0.73
C LEU A 37 -2.65 1.74 0.50
N VAL A 38 -3.05 1.02 1.54
CA VAL A 38 -3.51 -0.37 1.41
C VAL A 38 -5.03 -0.39 1.52
N ARG A 39 -5.68 -1.09 0.60
CA ARG A 39 -7.14 -1.25 0.56
C ARG A 39 -7.51 -2.71 0.37
N ASP A 40 -8.78 -3.03 0.61
CA ASP A 40 -9.31 -4.36 0.29
C ASP A 40 -9.30 -4.59 -1.22
N SER A 41 -9.04 -5.83 -1.62
CA SER A 41 -9.22 -6.25 -3.00
C SER A 41 -10.71 -6.32 -3.33
N SER A 42 -11.12 -5.61 -4.39
CA SER A 42 -12.50 -5.60 -4.87
C SER A 42 -12.86 -6.86 -5.67
N THR A 43 -11.86 -7.64 -6.10
CA THR A 43 -12.03 -8.82 -6.96
C THR A 43 -11.80 -10.13 -6.24
N CYS A 44 -10.99 -10.13 -5.19
CA CYS A 44 -10.59 -11.33 -4.46
C CYS A 44 -10.82 -11.10 -2.95
N PRO A 45 -11.95 -11.57 -2.39
CA PRO A 45 -12.23 -11.41 -0.97
C PRO A 45 -11.10 -11.96 -0.10
N GLY A 46 -10.62 -11.15 0.85
CA GLY A 46 -9.52 -11.51 1.75
C GLY A 46 -8.13 -11.09 1.27
N ASP A 47 -7.97 -10.77 -0.02
CA ASP A 47 -6.74 -10.16 -0.54
C ASP A 47 -6.74 -8.64 -0.34
N TYR A 48 -5.54 -8.06 -0.39
CA TYR A 48 -5.35 -6.61 -0.31
C TYR A 48 -4.73 -6.06 -1.60
N VAL A 49 -4.78 -4.74 -1.74
CA VAL A 49 -4.08 -4.02 -2.81
C VAL A 49 -3.30 -2.86 -2.21
N LEU A 50 -2.00 -2.83 -2.45
CA LEU A 50 -1.14 -1.68 -2.19
C LEU A 50 -1.19 -0.76 -3.41
N SER A 51 -1.76 0.42 -3.25
CA SER A 51 -1.82 1.44 -4.30
C SER A 51 -0.79 2.53 -4.01
N VAL A 52 0.02 2.90 -5.01
CA VAL A 52 1.18 3.79 -4.84
C VAL A 52 1.20 4.86 -5.93
N SER A 53 1.45 6.10 -5.54
CA SER A 53 1.70 7.21 -6.46
C SER A 53 3.16 7.16 -6.93
N GLU A 54 3.36 6.89 -8.22
CA GLU A 54 4.68 6.82 -8.85
C GLU A 54 4.65 7.12 -10.34
N ASN A 55 5.71 7.72 -10.90
CA ASN A 55 5.81 8.10 -12.32
C ASN A 55 4.56 8.78 -12.91
N SER A 56 3.97 9.74 -12.17
CA SER A 56 2.75 10.44 -12.58
C SER A 56 1.52 9.54 -12.79
N ARG A 57 1.56 8.30 -12.31
CA ARG A 57 0.47 7.33 -12.32
C ARG A 57 0.22 6.76 -10.93
N VAL A 58 -0.84 5.98 -10.82
CA VAL A 58 -1.13 5.16 -9.63
C VAL A 58 -0.91 3.70 -9.99
N SER A 59 0.11 3.09 -9.41
CA SER A 59 0.37 1.66 -9.52
C SER A 59 -0.43 0.90 -8.48
N HIS A 60 -0.88 -0.31 -8.83
CA HIS A 60 -1.65 -1.17 -7.93
C HIS A 60 -0.99 -2.54 -7.85
N TYR A 61 -0.47 -2.87 -6.67
CA TYR A 61 0.19 -4.13 -6.38
C TYR A 61 -0.76 -5.02 -5.59
N ILE A 62 -1.05 -6.20 -6.14
CA ILE A 62 -1.89 -7.20 -5.48
C ILE A 62 -1.09 -7.83 -4.34
N ILE A 63 -1.72 -7.93 -3.17
CA ILE A 63 -1.20 -8.64 -2.02
C ILE A 63 -2.12 -9.83 -1.76
N ASN A 64 -1.65 -11.03 -2.09
CA ASN A 64 -2.40 -12.26 -1.88
C ASN A 64 -2.27 -12.73 -0.44
N SER A 65 -3.40 -13.10 0.16
CA SER A 65 -3.45 -13.80 1.45
C SER A 65 -3.21 -15.29 1.25
N LEU A 66 -2.16 -15.82 1.86
CA LEU A 66 -1.78 -17.24 1.75
C LEU A 66 -2.42 -18.08 2.87
N PRO A 67 -2.62 -19.40 2.67
CA PRO A 67 -3.26 -20.28 3.67
C PRO A 67 -2.55 -20.34 5.03
N ASN A 68 -1.24 -20.10 5.05
CA ASN A 68 -0.41 -20.06 6.26
C ASN A 68 -0.41 -18.69 6.98
N ARG A 69 -1.41 -17.84 6.68
CA ARG A 69 -1.55 -16.46 7.22
C ARG A 69 -0.40 -15.52 6.85
N ARG A 70 0.35 -15.86 5.80
CA ARG A 70 1.38 -14.99 5.19
C ARG A 70 0.78 -14.20 4.04
N PHE A 71 1.54 -13.23 3.55
CA PHE A 71 1.15 -12.35 2.45
C PHE A 71 2.17 -12.39 1.33
N LYS A 72 1.71 -12.42 0.08
CA LYS A 72 2.57 -12.41 -1.11
C LYS A 72 2.30 -11.18 -1.97
N ILE A 73 3.36 -10.51 -2.43
CA ILE A 73 3.32 -9.39 -3.37
C ILE A 73 4.39 -9.60 -4.44
N GLY A 74 3.98 -9.70 -5.70
CA GLY A 74 4.88 -10.17 -6.76
C GLY A 74 5.48 -11.53 -6.39
N ASP A 75 6.81 -11.62 -6.30
CA ASP A 75 7.54 -12.83 -5.92
C ASP A 75 8.01 -12.86 -4.45
N GLN A 76 7.63 -11.85 -3.65
CA GLN A 76 8.05 -11.73 -2.24
C GLN A 76 6.95 -12.19 -1.29
N GLU A 77 7.34 -12.88 -0.21
CA GLU A 77 6.44 -13.35 0.85
C GLU A 77 6.83 -12.77 2.21
N PHE A 78 5.81 -12.41 3.00
CA PHE A 78 5.96 -11.76 4.30
C PHE A 78 5.02 -12.38 5.34
N ASP A 79 5.45 -12.39 6.60
CA ASP A 79 4.66 -13.00 7.67
C ASP A 79 3.42 -12.17 8.05
N HIS A 80 3.46 -10.86 7.83
CA HIS A 80 2.33 -9.95 8.03
C HIS A 80 2.49 -8.66 7.20
N LEU A 81 1.39 -7.93 6.98
CA LEU A 81 1.39 -6.68 6.21
C LEU A 81 2.41 -5.63 6.71
N PRO A 82 2.58 -5.38 8.03
CA PRO A 82 3.62 -4.46 8.48
C PRO A 82 5.04 -4.83 8.01
N ALA A 83 5.41 -6.11 7.99
CA ALA A 83 6.72 -6.55 7.53
C ALA A 83 6.92 -6.28 6.03
N LEU A 84 5.87 -6.47 5.23
CA LEU A 84 5.85 -6.09 3.82
C LEU A 84 6.11 -4.59 3.66
N LEU A 85 5.40 -3.74 4.42
CA LEU A 85 5.55 -2.29 4.34
C LEU A 85 6.95 -1.84 4.79
N GLU A 86 7.48 -2.40 5.88
CA GLU A 86 8.86 -2.14 6.34
C GLU A 86 9.90 -2.50 5.27
N PHE A 87 9.73 -3.65 4.61
CA PHE A 87 10.62 -4.07 3.54
C PHE A 87 10.66 -3.02 2.41
N TYR A 88 9.50 -2.58 1.92
CA TYR A 88 9.42 -1.59 0.85
C TYR A 88 9.71 -0.13 1.28
N LYS A 89 10.07 0.13 2.54
CA LYS A 89 10.65 1.45 2.95
C LYS A 89 12.05 1.70 2.38
N ILE A 90 12.75 0.64 1.97
CA ILE A 90 14.10 0.71 1.41
C ILE A 90 14.28 -0.10 0.13
N HIS A 91 13.34 -1.00 -0.18
CA HIS A 91 13.31 -1.73 -1.45
C HIS A 91 12.36 -1.06 -2.42
N TYR A 92 12.80 -0.91 -3.66
CA TYR A 92 11.98 -0.33 -4.72
C TYR A 92 10.87 -1.28 -5.11
N LEU A 93 9.69 -0.72 -5.39
CA LEU A 93 8.63 -1.39 -6.13
C LEU A 93 8.98 -1.34 -7.62
N ASP A 94 8.38 -0.43 -8.38
CA ASP A 94 8.79 -0.13 -9.76
C ASP A 94 9.85 0.98 -9.76
N THR A 95 9.47 2.19 -9.33
CA THR A 95 10.37 3.36 -9.39
C THR A 95 10.52 4.13 -8.09
N THR A 96 9.88 3.66 -7.02
CA THR A 96 9.97 4.28 -5.70
C THR A 96 9.95 3.26 -4.57
N THR A 97 10.32 3.76 -3.40
CA THR A 97 10.09 3.12 -2.10
C THR A 97 8.82 3.70 -1.47
N LEU A 98 8.30 3.05 -0.44
CA LEU A 98 7.18 3.58 0.34
C LEU A 98 7.68 4.71 1.25
N ILE A 99 7.11 5.90 1.08
CA ILE A 99 7.53 7.10 1.82
C ILE A 99 6.52 7.45 2.91
N GLU A 100 5.24 7.61 2.59
CA GLU A 100 4.20 8.02 3.54
C GLU A 100 2.81 7.53 3.12
N PRO A 101 1.91 7.22 4.06
CA PRO A 101 0.54 6.86 3.74
C PRO A 101 -0.25 8.08 3.26
N ALA A 102 -1.20 7.86 2.37
CA ALA A 102 -2.16 8.87 1.96
C ALA A 102 -3.03 9.27 3.16
N PRO A 103 -3.35 10.57 3.32
CA PRO A 103 -4.17 11.03 4.43
C PRO A 103 -5.57 10.41 4.35
N ARG A 104 -6.14 10.07 5.51
CA ARG A 104 -7.58 9.80 5.60
C ARG A 104 -8.32 11.12 5.44
N LEU A 105 -9.19 11.19 4.44
CA LEU A 105 -10.15 12.28 4.37
C LEU A 105 -11.11 12.10 5.54
N VAL A 106 -11.06 13.02 6.51
CA VAL A 106 -12.09 13.14 7.54
C VAL A 106 -13.22 13.91 6.89
N THR A 107 -14.34 13.25 6.61
CA THR A 107 -15.58 13.97 6.28
C THR A 107 -16.03 14.64 7.56
N LEU A 108 -16.06 15.98 7.56
CA LEU A 108 -16.64 16.79 8.64
C LEU A 108 -18.15 16.55 8.76
#